data_AF-A0A158KZJ0-F1
#
_entry.id   AF-A0A158KZJ0-F1
#
_cell.length_a   1.000
_cell.length_b   1.000
_cell.length_c   1.000
_cell.angle_alpha   90.00
_cell.angle_beta   90.00
_cell.angle_gamma   90.00
#
_symmetry.space_group_name_H-M   'P 1'
#
loop_
_entity.id
_entity.type
_entity.pdbx_description
1 polymer ?
#
loop_
_entity_poly.entity_id
_entity_poly.type
_entity_poly.pdbx_seq_one_letter_code
_entity_poly.pdbx_strand_id
1 'polypeptide(L)'
;MQNLLSRFVPMATLLSRLASGSLTEKFIFIEPTYDAKNDFRNGNSMHPAGDVRKGEALVKQVYDAISTSALWPSSVLLVVFDEHGGFFDHVTPPIADLPDSAENARLKTHNFSFDRMGVRVPAIVVSPFVPAGTIDHSVYDHTSILKTTDKLLGLDGLLHLTARVRAANDFTKMLSLSTPRAEILVCPSPVTIAGGSRHRQARALRARRTHSCRCTHTTEAAFGRRPLSPILRCDAERSRRPSRSASFRTRREILSMAMTRGLISHFAE
;
A
#
# COMPACT_ATOMS: atom_id res chain seq x y z
N MET A 1 5.88 -3.88 -33.56
CA MET A 1 5.98 -3.69 -32.09
C MET A 1 6.02 -2.19 -31.82
N GLN A 2 4.96 -1.61 -31.25
CA GLN A 2 4.96 -0.17 -30.95
C GLN A 2 5.99 0.11 -29.84
N ASN A 3 6.85 1.11 -30.03
CA ASN A 3 7.79 1.53 -28.99
C ASN A 3 7.01 2.27 -27.90
N LEU A 4 6.75 1.60 -26.78
CA LEU A 4 5.99 2.15 -25.65
C LEU A 4 6.83 3.00 -24.70
N LEU A 5 8.15 3.08 -24.89
CA LEU A 5 9.04 3.83 -23.99
C LEU A 5 8.76 5.33 -24.00
N SER A 6 8.21 5.86 -25.09
CA SER A 6 7.79 7.28 -25.18
C SER A 6 6.63 7.64 -24.23
N ARG A 7 5.94 6.65 -23.65
CA ARG A 7 4.88 6.87 -22.66
C ARG A 7 5.41 7.12 -21.25
N PHE A 8 6.70 6.86 -21.01
CA PHE A 8 7.34 7.13 -19.73
C PHE A 8 7.98 8.51 -19.77
N VAL A 9 7.50 9.40 -18.91
CA VAL A 9 8.03 10.77 -18.79
C VAL A 9 8.45 11.06 -17.35
N PRO A 10 9.47 11.91 -17.14
CA PRO A 10 9.82 12.37 -15.81
C PRO A 10 8.66 13.12 -15.13
N MET A 11 8.59 13.05 -13.79
CA MET A 11 7.59 13.80 -13.00
C MET A 11 7.57 15.30 -13.35
N ALA A 12 8.73 15.93 -13.56
CA ALA A 12 8.83 17.34 -13.96
C ALA A 12 8.06 17.64 -15.27
N THR A 13 8.05 16.71 -16.22
CA THR A 13 7.30 16.84 -17.47
C THR A 13 5.79 16.79 -17.22
N LEU A 14 5.32 15.89 -16.36
CA LEU A 14 3.91 15.83 -15.95
C LEU A 14 3.46 17.16 -15.31
N LEU A 15 4.24 17.66 -14.36
CA LEU A 15 3.94 18.92 -13.66
C LEU A 15 3.90 20.12 -14.62
N SER A 16 4.86 20.19 -15.55
CA SER A 16 4.89 21.23 -16.59
C SER A 16 3.67 21.16 -17.52
N ARG A 17 3.24 19.94 -17.90
CA ARG A 17 2.06 19.74 -18.76
C ARG A 17 0.76 20.08 -18.05
N LEU A 18 0.64 19.77 -16.75
CA LEU A 18 -0.49 20.18 -15.91
C LEU A 18 -0.56 21.71 -15.81
N ALA A 19 0.58 22.36 -15.54
CA ALA A 19 0.66 23.82 -15.41
C ALA A 19 0.36 24.56 -16.72
N SER A 20 0.82 24.04 -17.85
CA SER A 20 0.58 24.63 -19.18
C SER A 20 -0.75 24.25 -19.83
N GLY A 21 -1.48 23.29 -19.25
CA GLY A 21 -2.71 22.76 -19.85
C GLY A 21 -2.47 21.92 -21.13
N SER A 22 -1.24 21.50 -21.38
CA SER A 22 -0.87 20.73 -22.58
C SER A 22 -1.01 19.21 -22.44
N LEU A 23 -1.48 18.73 -21.27
CA LEU A 23 -1.68 17.32 -20.99
C LEU A 23 -2.88 16.77 -21.78
N THR A 24 -2.66 15.73 -22.58
CA THR A 24 -3.69 15.13 -23.45
C THR A 24 -4.09 13.72 -23.02
N GLU A 25 -3.24 13.08 -22.22
CA GLU A 25 -3.39 11.73 -21.72
C GLU A 25 -4.62 11.62 -20.80
N LYS A 26 -5.42 10.58 -21.01
CA LYS A 26 -6.64 10.33 -20.22
C LYS A 26 -6.41 9.44 -19.01
N PHE A 27 -5.34 8.64 -19.02
CA PHE A 27 -4.91 7.78 -17.92
C PHE A 27 -3.43 7.99 -17.68
N ILE A 28 -3.05 8.32 -16.45
CA ILE A 28 -1.66 8.55 -16.05
C ILE A 28 -1.40 7.71 -14.81
N PHE A 29 -0.34 6.92 -14.88
CA PHE A 29 0.15 6.12 -13.76
C PHE A 29 1.42 6.78 -13.23
N ILE A 30 1.38 7.20 -11.97
CA ILE A 30 2.46 7.91 -11.31
C ILE A 30 3.21 6.93 -10.43
N GLU A 31 4.49 6.78 -10.73
CA GLU A 31 5.43 5.98 -9.99
C GLU A 31 6.38 6.88 -9.20
N PRO A 32 6.60 6.63 -7.90
CA PRO A 32 7.62 7.31 -7.13
C PRO A 32 9.02 6.92 -7.64
N THR A 33 10.00 7.74 -7.28
CA THR A 33 11.40 7.33 -7.31
C THR A 33 11.66 6.40 -6.12
N TYR A 34 11.87 5.13 -6.39
CA TYR A 34 12.10 4.13 -5.34
C TYR A 34 13.49 4.17 -4.72
N ASP A 35 14.52 4.51 -5.49
CA ASP A 35 15.92 4.35 -5.06
C ASP A 35 16.29 2.89 -4.71
N ALA A 36 15.76 1.93 -5.48
CA ALA A 36 15.91 0.49 -5.22
C ALA A 36 17.38 0.02 -5.17
N LYS A 37 18.30 0.72 -5.84
CA LYS A 37 19.74 0.40 -5.82
C LYS A 37 20.42 0.77 -4.50
N ASN A 38 19.86 1.72 -3.75
CA ASN A 38 20.41 2.19 -2.47
C ASN A 38 19.47 1.88 -1.30
N ASP A 39 18.78 0.73 -1.37
CA ASP A 39 17.92 0.23 -0.28
C ASP A 39 16.76 1.19 0.05
N PHE A 40 16.24 1.86 -0.98
CA PHE A 40 15.07 2.75 -0.93
C PHE A 40 15.21 4.01 -0.07
N ARG A 41 16.38 4.25 0.52
CA ARG A 41 16.61 5.32 1.53
C ARG A 41 16.43 6.72 0.97
N ASN A 42 16.77 6.93 -0.30
CA ASN A 42 16.64 8.25 -0.94
C ASN A 42 15.42 8.37 -1.84
N GLY A 43 14.55 7.35 -1.85
CA GLY A 43 13.31 7.40 -2.60
C GLY A 43 12.33 8.43 -2.04
N ASN A 44 11.27 8.70 -2.81
CA ASN A 44 10.13 9.52 -2.41
C ASN A 44 8.81 8.72 -2.41
N SER A 45 8.91 7.41 -2.25
CA SER A 45 7.79 6.56 -1.85
C SER A 45 7.60 6.59 -0.33
N MET A 46 6.62 5.82 0.15
CA MET A 46 6.46 5.51 1.59
C MET A 46 7.02 4.12 1.93
N HIS A 47 8.00 3.65 1.15
CA HIS A 47 8.57 2.32 1.30
C HIS A 47 9.35 2.17 2.62
N PRO A 48 9.36 0.97 3.26
CA PRO A 48 10.22 0.68 4.41
C PRO A 48 11.68 1.11 4.18
N ALA A 49 12.35 1.59 5.23
CA ALA A 49 13.69 2.20 5.19
C ALA A 49 13.78 3.57 4.46
N GLY A 50 12.75 3.99 3.73
CA GLY A 50 12.59 5.36 3.22
C GLY A 50 11.99 6.32 4.25
N ASP A 51 12.02 7.61 3.93
CA ASP A 51 11.37 8.65 4.74
C ASP A 51 9.94 8.89 4.24
N VAL A 52 8.94 8.49 5.03
CA VAL A 52 7.51 8.62 4.70
C VAL A 52 7.11 10.05 4.33
N ARG A 53 7.80 11.06 4.87
CA ARG A 53 7.51 12.47 4.60
C ARG A 53 7.83 12.87 3.16
N LYS A 54 8.77 12.18 2.50
CA LYS A 54 9.03 12.37 1.07
C LYS A 54 7.88 11.81 0.22
N GLY A 55 7.29 10.70 0.65
CA GLY A 55 6.05 10.17 0.07
C GLY A 55 4.86 11.11 0.25
N GLU A 56 4.68 11.67 1.45
CA GLU A 56 3.64 12.68 1.71
C GLU A 56 3.85 13.93 0.83
N ALA A 57 5.10 14.35 0.65
CA ALA A 57 5.45 15.45 -0.23
C ALA A 57 5.13 15.16 -1.70
N LEU A 58 5.35 13.94 -2.17
CA LEU A 58 4.96 13.52 -3.51
C LEU A 58 3.43 13.57 -3.69
N VAL A 59 2.67 13.01 -2.75
CA VAL A 59 1.19 13.02 -2.81
C VAL A 59 0.67 14.46 -2.84
N LYS A 60 1.19 15.34 -1.97
CA LYS A 60 0.83 16.75 -1.97
C LYS A 60 1.20 17.43 -3.30
N GLN A 61 2.42 17.23 -3.80
CA GLN A 61 2.87 17.87 -5.04
C GLN A 61 1.95 17.53 -6.22
N VAL A 62 1.54 16.27 -6.33
CA VAL A 62 0.61 15.83 -7.38
C VAL A 62 -0.79 16.40 -7.16
N TYR A 63 -1.30 16.36 -5.93
CA TYR A 63 -2.61 16.93 -5.60
C TYR A 63 -2.66 18.44 -5.91
N ASP A 64 -1.68 19.21 -5.44
CA ASP A 64 -1.61 20.66 -5.66
C ASP A 64 -1.53 20.96 -7.18
N ALA A 65 -0.73 20.20 -7.93
CA ALA A 65 -0.60 20.38 -9.38
C ALA A 65 -1.90 20.06 -10.14
N ILE A 66 -2.63 19.01 -9.75
CA ILE A 66 -3.90 18.65 -10.39
C ILE A 66 -5.00 19.65 -10.01
N SER A 67 -5.14 19.94 -8.71
CA SER A 67 -6.21 20.79 -8.18
C SER A 67 -6.13 22.25 -8.63
N THR A 68 -4.93 22.74 -8.94
CA THR A 68 -4.73 24.09 -9.50
C THR A 68 -4.74 24.14 -11.03
N SER A 69 -4.79 22.99 -11.70
CA SER A 69 -4.81 22.91 -13.16
C SER A 69 -6.22 23.12 -13.73
N ALA A 70 -6.28 23.47 -15.02
CA ALA A 70 -7.55 23.52 -15.77
C ALA A 70 -8.28 22.15 -15.84
N LEU A 71 -7.61 21.04 -15.49
CA LEU A 71 -8.17 19.69 -15.53
C LEU A 71 -8.91 19.31 -14.24
N TRP A 72 -8.75 20.07 -13.14
CA TRP A 72 -9.38 19.75 -11.85
C TRP A 72 -10.87 19.38 -11.95
N PRO A 73 -11.73 20.14 -12.68
CA PRO A 73 -13.16 19.85 -12.79
C PRO A 73 -13.51 18.55 -13.53
N SER A 74 -12.53 17.83 -14.06
CA SER A 74 -12.71 16.56 -14.80
C SER A 74 -11.73 15.46 -14.34
N SER A 75 -11.12 15.64 -13.17
CA SER A 75 -10.07 14.77 -12.68
C SER A 75 -10.56 13.86 -11.55
N VAL A 76 -10.04 12.64 -11.54
CA VAL A 76 -10.07 11.73 -10.40
C VAL A 76 -8.63 11.31 -10.14
N LEU A 77 -8.15 11.55 -8.92
CA LEU A 77 -6.87 11.08 -8.42
C LEU A 77 -7.12 9.93 -7.43
N LEU A 78 -6.60 8.75 -7.76
CA LEU A 78 -6.56 7.59 -6.87
C LEU A 78 -5.17 7.50 -6.25
N VAL A 79 -5.10 7.50 -4.92
CA VAL A 79 -3.87 7.24 -4.17
C VAL A 79 -4.01 5.88 -3.50
N VAL A 80 -3.22 4.91 -3.94
CA VAL A 80 -3.26 3.53 -3.42
C VAL A 80 -1.85 3.03 -3.10
N PHE A 81 -1.79 2.02 -2.25
CA PHE A 81 -0.55 1.35 -1.84
C PHE A 81 -0.60 -0.07 -2.39
N ASP A 82 0.42 -0.51 -3.12
CA ASP A 82 0.52 -1.85 -3.72
C ASP A 82 0.63 -2.98 -2.67
N GLU A 83 1.19 -2.70 -1.48
CA GLU A 83 1.22 -3.62 -0.35
C GLU A 83 1.04 -2.94 1.02
N HIS A 84 0.73 -3.77 2.03
CA HIS A 84 0.48 -3.36 3.41
C HIS A 84 1.75 -3.12 4.26
N GLY A 85 2.94 -3.32 3.69
CA GLY A 85 4.23 -3.07 4.35
C GLY A 85 4.60 -4.04 5.48
N GLY A 86 3.85 -5.14 5.67
CA GLY A 86 4.12 -6.13 6.72
C GLY A 86 3.55 -5.80 8.10
N PHE A 87 2.76 -4.73 8.22
CA PHE A 87 2.10 -4.37 9.47
C PHE A 87 0.87 -5.24 9.74
N PHE A 88 0.51 -5.43 11.01
CA PHE A 88 -0.69 -6.18 11.35
C PHE A 88 -1.95 -5.43 10.89
N ASP A 89 -2.85 -6.14 10.21
CA ASP A 89 -4.22 -5.72 9.96
C ASP A 89 -5.17 -6.78 10.51
N HIS A 90 -6.26 -6.34 11.16
CA HIS A 90 -7.18 -7.24 11.84
C HIS A 90 -8.18 -7.91 10.89
N VAL A 91 -8.35 -7.43 9.66
CA VAL A 91 -9.30 -7.98 8.71
C VAL A 91 -8.69 -9.17 8.00
N THR A 92 -9.37 -10.31 8.10
CA THR A 92 -8.99 -11.51 7.35
C THR A 92 -9.20 -11.26 5.86
N PRO A 93 -8.19 -11.49 5.00
CA PRO A 93 -8.33 -11.28 3.57
C PRO A 93 -9.47 -12.14 2.97
N PRO A 94 -10.44 -11.51 2.28
CA PRO A 94 -11.59 -12.21 1.72
C PRO A 94 -11.21 -13.08 0.53
N ILE A 95 -12.08 -14.04 0.21
CA ILE A 95 -12.02 -14.84 -1.01
C ILE A 95 -12.29 -13.93 -2.21
N ALA A 96 -11.62 -14.23 -3.33
CA ALA A 96 -11.78 -13.50 -4.58
C ALA A 96 -11.78 -14.48 -5.77
N ASP A 97 -12.47 -14.09 -6.84
CA ASP A 97 -12.45 -14.85 -8.08
C ASP A 97 -11.02 -15.05 -8.59
N LEU A 98 -10.79 -16.18 -9.24
CA LEU A 98 -9.49 -16.47 -9.80
C LEU A 98 -9.15 -15.43 -10.88
N PRO A 99 -7.88 -14.95 -10.93
CA PRO A 99 -7.41 -14.36 -12.17
C PRO A 99 -7.57 -15.45 -13.24
N ASP A 100 -8.18 -15.11 -14.37
CA ASP A 100 -8.41 -16.06 -15.45
C ASP A 100 -7.24 -15.96 -16.44
N SER A 101 -6.30 -16.91 -16.38
CA SER A 101 -5.23 -17.03 -17.36
C SER A 101 -4.71 -18.47 -17.41
N ALA A 102 -4.34 -18.94 -18.61
CA ALA A 102 -3.70 -20.25 -18.78
C ALA A 102 -2.39 -20.36 -17.98
N GLU A 103 -1.73 -19.24 -17.69
CA GLU A 103 -0.54 -19.18 -16.85
C GLU A 103 -0.84 -19.49 -15.39
N ASN A 104 -2.05 -19.19 -14.90
CA ASN A 104 -2.41 -19.44 -13.49
C ASN A 104 -2.39 -20.92 -13.14
N ALA A 105 -2.66 -21.82 -14.08
CA ALA A 105 -2.50 -23.25 -13.87
C ALA A 105 -1.06 -23.64 -13.49
N ARG A 106 -0.05 -22.93 -14.03
CA ARG A 106 1.38 -23.13 -13.72
C ARG A 106 1.82 -22.40 -12.45
N LEU A 107 1.14 -21.31 -12.10
CA LEU A 107 1.46 -20.50 -10.92
C LEU A 107 0.89 -21.05 -9.61
N LYS A 108 -0.08 -21.98 -9.68
CA LYS A 108 -0.60 -22.76 -8.55
C LYS A 108 0.49 -23.66 -7.94
N THR A 109 1.44 -23.04 -7.26
CA THR A 109 2.51 -23.69 -6.52
C THR A 109 2.29 -23.46 -5.03
N HIS A 110 2.89 -24.28 -4.18
CA HIS A 110 2.84 -24.11 -2.71
C HIS A 110 1.42 -24.03 -2.12
N ASN A 111 0.44 -24.71 -2.73
CA ASN A 111 -0.96 -24.71 -2.30
C ASN A 111 -1.62 -23.31 -2.29
N PHE A 112 -1.15 -22.39 -3.14
CA PHE A 112 -1.73 -21.06 -3.29
C PHE A 112 -2.53 -20.97 -4.60
N SER A 113 -3.86 -20.93 -4.48
CA SER A 113 -4.77 -20.96 -5.63
C SER A 113 -5.03 -19.61 -6.27
N PHE A 114 -4.54 -18.51 -5.67
CA PHE A 114 -4.89 -17.13 -6.04
C PHE A 114 -6.39 -16.84 -5.96
N ASP A 115 -7.13 -17.55 -5.09
CA ASP A 115 -8.57 -17.37 -4.82
C ASP A 115 -8.83 -16.46 -3.61
N ARG A 116 -7.84 -15.66 -3.21
CA ARG A 116 -7.91 -14.78 -2.05
C ARG A 116 -7.27 -13.44 -2.35
N MET A 117 -7.78 -12.39 -1.71
CA MET A 117 -7.16 -11.07 -1.71
C MET A 117 -5.94 -11.02 -0.79
N GLY A 118 -5.16 -9.95 -0.91
CA GLY A 118 -4.08 -9.62 0.02
C GLY A 118 -4.58 -8.95 1.30
N VAL A 119 -3.64 -8.60 2.17
CA VAL A 119 -3.90 -7.76 3.35
C VAL A 119 -4.37 -6.37 2.87
N ARG A 120 -5.23 -5.72 3.65
CA ARG A 120 -5.75 -4.39 3.32
C ARG A 120 -4.64 -3.36 3.18
N VAL A 121 -4.87 -2.45 2.23
CA VAL A 121 -4.03 -1.29 1.95
C VAL A 121 -4.89 -0.04 1.96
N PRO A 122 -4.34 1.15 2.31
CA PRO A 122 -5.09 2.39 2.20
C PRO A 122 -5.45 2.70 0.74
N ALA A 123 -6.62 3.32 0.56
CA ALA A 123 -7.05 3.88 -0.71
C ALA A 123 -7.72 5.24 -0.46
N ILE A 124 -7.31 6.26 -1.21
CA ILE A 124 -7.87 7.61 -1.14
C ILE A 124 -8.32 8.00 -2.54
N VAL A 125 -9.56 8.49 -2.65
CA VAL A 125 -10.13 8.99 -3.90
C VAL A 125 -10.37 10.48 -3.78
N VAL A 126 -9.71 11.24 -4.66
CA VAL A 126 -9.73 12.70 -4.65
C VAL A 126 -10.30 13.20 -5.96
N SER A 127 -11.42 13.90 -5.89
CA SER A 127 -12.09 14.52 -7.04
C SER A 127 -13.05 15.60 -6.54
N PRO A 128 -13.31 16.66 -7.32
CA PRO A 128 -14.35 17.62 -6.95
C PRO A 128 -15.77 17.00 -6.91
N PHE A 129 -15.96 15.80 -7.45
CA PHE A 129 -17.25 15.08 -7.43
C PHE A 129 -17.44 14.16 -6.23
N VAL A 130 -16.47 14.09 -5.32
CA VAL A 130 -16.59 13.32 -4.07
C VAL A 130 -17.17 14.21 -2.97
N PRO A 131 -18.30 13.82 -2.32
CA PRO A 131 -18.84 14.55 -1.18
C PRO A 131 -17.83 14.64 -0.03
N ALA A 132 -17.80 15.78 0.67
CA ALA A 132 -16.93 15.96 1.83
C ALA A 132 -17.27 14.96 2.95
N GLY A 133 -16.25 14.39 3.60
CA GLY A 133 -16.45 13.44 4.70
C GLY A 133 -16.91 12.04 4.27
N THR A 134 -16.83 11.71 2.98
CA THR A 134 -17.20 10.37 2.47
C THR A 134 -16.20 9.31 2.94
N ILE A 135 -16.72 8.27 3.58
CA ILE A 135 -16.01 7.02 3.87
C ILE A 135 -16.79 5.91 3.19
N ASP A 136 -16.10 5.13 2.37
CA ASP A 136 -16.69 3.98 1.69
C ASP A 136 -16.16 2.67 2.28
N HIS A 137 -17.08 1.73 2.51
CA HIS A 137 -16.82 0.43 3.11
C HIS A 137 -16.91 -0.73 2.12
N SER A 138 -17.11 -0.46 0.82
CA SER A 138 -17.01 -1.50 -0.20
C SER A 138 -15.62 -2.15 -0.22
N VAL A 139 -15.60 -3.44 -0.57
CA VAL A 139 -14.35 -4.18 -0.75
C VAL A 139 -13.76 -3.85 -2.12
N TYR A 140 -12.54 -3.34 -2.13
CA TYR A 140 -11.76 -3.06 -3.33
C TYR A 140 -10.47 -3.87 -3.32
N ASP A 141 -10.01 -4.24 -4.51
CA ASP A 141 -8.66 -4.71 -4.74
C ASP A 141 -7.97 -3.87 -5.84
N HIS A 142 -6.71 -4.16 -6.18
CA HIS A 142 -5.97 -3.43 -7.21
C HIS A 142 -6.61 -3.50 -8.61
N THR A 143 -7.41 -4.51 -8.90
CA THR A 143 -8.13 -4.61 -10.17
C THR A 143 -9.31 -3.63 -10.26
N SER A 144 -9.76 -3.08 -9.13
CA SER A 144 -10.73 -1.97 -9.09
C SER A 144 -10.24 -0.74 -9.87
N ILE A 145 -8.92 -0.53 -9.96
CA ILE A 145 -8.34 0.56 -10.78
C ILE A 145 -8.62 0.32 -12.26
N LEU A 146 -8.44 -0.92 -12.73
CA LEU A 146 -8.72 -1.32 -14.11
C LEU A 146 -10.21 -1.19 -14.42
N LYS A 147 -11.08 -1.70 -13.53
CA LYS A 147 -12.54 -1.61 -13.71
C LYS A 147 -13.02 -0.15 -13.72
N THR A 148 -12.47 0.69 -12.84
CA THR A 148 -12.77 2.13 -12.81
C THR A 148 -12.31 2.81 -14.09
N THR A 149 -11.12 2.47 -14.60
CA THR A 149 -10.58 3.03 -15.84
C THR A 149 -11.42 2.62 -17.05
N ASP A 150 -11.79 1.34 -17.16
CA ASP A 150 -12.66 0.83 -18.22
C ASP A 150 -13.98 1.62 -18.29
N LYS A 151 -14.61 1.82 -17.13
CA LYS A 151 -15.87 2.54 -16.99
C LYS A 151 -15.75 4.03 -17.28
N LEU A 152 -14.77 4.72 -16.69
CA LEU A 152 -14.62 6.18 -16.87
C LEU A 152 -14.18 6.57 -18.27
N LEU A 153 -13.46 5.69 -18.97
CA LEU A 153 -12.98 5.95 -20.32
C LEU A 153 -13.90 5.38 -21.41
N GLY A 154 -15.00 4.70 -21.03
CA GLY A 154 -15.95 4.09 -21.98
C GLY A 154 -15.25 3.08 -22.89
N LEU A 155 -14.41 2.23 -22.31
CA LEU A 155 -13.64 1.24 -23.07
C LEU A 155 -14.46 0.00 -23.42
N ASP A 156 -15.69 -0.15 -22.89
CA ASP A 156 -16.65 -1.20 -23.26
C ASP A 156 -16.05 -2.61 -23.35
N GLY A 157 -15.17 -2.97 -22.42
CA GLY A 157 -14.53 -4.29 -22.38
C GLY A 157 -13.33 -4.46 -23.31
N LEU A 158 -12.82 -3.41 -23.97
CA LEU A 158 -11.58 -3.42 -24.76
C LEU A 158 -10.35 -3.84 -23.94
N LEU A 159 -10.40 -3.69 -22.62
CA LEU A 159 -9.35 -4.15 -21.72
C LEU A 159 -9.36 -5.67 -21.50
N HIS A 160 -10.32 -6.42 -22.08
CA HIS A 160 -10.48 -7.87 -21.93
C HIS A 160 -10.37 -8.32 -20.47
N LEU A 161 -11.08 -7.60 -19.60
CA LEU A 161 -11.03 -7.77 -18.14
C LEU A 161 -11.25 -9.24 -17.76
N THR A 162 -10.34 -9.83 -16.99
CA THR A 162 -10.48 -11.22 -16.50
C THR A 162 -11.67 -11.35 -15.53
N ALA A 163 -12.05 -12.57 -15.14
CA ALA A 163 -13.13 -12.80 -14.18
C ALA A 163 -12.96 -11.96 -12.89
N ARG A 164 -11.76 -11.97 -12.30
CA ARG A 164 -11.41 -11.13 -11.14
C ARG A 164 -11.69 -9.64 -11.38
N VAL A 165 -11.24 -9.10 -12.51
CA VAL A 165 -11.40 -7.67 -12.79
C VAL A 165 -12.87 -7.31 -13.03
N ARG A 166 -13.65 -8.19 -13.67
CA ARG A 166 -15.10 -8.00 -13.84
C ARG A 166 -15.86 -8.04 -12.50
N ALA A 167 -15.42 -8.89 -11.58
CA ALA A 167 -16.05 -9.05 -10.26
C ALA A 167 -15.68 -7.94 -9.25
N ALA A 168 -14.55 -7.25 -9.43
CA ALA A 168 -14.13 -6.16 -8.56
C ALA A 168 -15.17 -5.02 -8.48
N ASN A 169 -15.16 -4.24 -7.40
CA ASN A 169 -15.91 -2.98 -7.35
C ASN A 169 -15.17 -1.89 -8.15
N ASP A 170 -15.87 -0.83 -8.50
CA ASP A 170 -15.28 0.35 -9.14
C ASP A 170 -15.50 1.61 -8.27
N PHE A 171 -14.61 2.59 -8.38
CA PHE A 171 -14.63 3.78 -7.53
C PHE A 171 -15.63 4.85 -8.01
N THR A 172 -16.34 4.65 -9.13
CA THR A 172 -17.20 5.69 -9.72
C THR A 172 -18.39 6.05 -8.84
N LYS A 173 -18.83 5.14 -7.96
CA LYS A 173 -19.91 5.43 -7.01
C LYS A 173 -19.57 6.52 -5.99
N MET A 174 -18.27 6.80 -5.76
CA MET A 174 -17.85 7.92 -4.92
C MET A 174 -17.95 9.27 -5.63
N LEU A 175 -18.05 9.27 -6.97
CA LEU A 175 -18.25 10.47 -7.78
C LEU A 175 -19.74 10.82 -7.86
N SER A 176 -20.38 10.94 -6.70
CA SER A 176 -21.85 11.00 -6.59
C SER A 176 -22.43 12.40 -6.73
N LEU A 177 -21.60 13.45 -6.74
CA LEU A 177 -22.09 14.83 -6.95
C LEU A 177 -22.37 15.07 -8.44
N SER A 178 -23.48 15.74 -8.75
CA SER A 178 -23.78 16.19 -10.11
C SER A 178 -23.01 17.46 -10.50
N THR A 179 -22.62 18.27 -9.51
CA THR A 179 -21.83 19.49 -9.70
C THR A 179 -20.51 19.39 -8.94
N PRO A 180 -19.37 19.79 -9.55
CA PRO A 180 -18.09 19.78 -8.87
C PRO A 180 -18.10 20.76 -7.69
N ARG A 181 -17.46 20.38 -6.58
CA ARG A 181 -17.24 21.28 -5.44
C ARG A 181 -16.42 22.48 -5.88
N ALA A 182 -16.87 23.68 -5.49
CA ALA A 182 -16.16 24.93 -5.75
C ALA A 182 -14.90 25.09 -4.87
N GLU A 183 -14.92 24.49 -3.68
CA GLU A 183 -13.81 24.53 -2.73
C GLU A 183 -12.66 23.60 -3.16
N ILE A 184 -11.47 24.17 -3.31
CA ILE A 184 -10.22 23.42 -3.41
C ILE A 184 -9.57 23.42 -2.03
N LEU A 185 -9.47 22.24 -1.42
CA LEU A 185 -8.87 22.11 -0.09
C LEU A 185 -7.36 22.32 -0.15
N VAL A 186 -6.81 23.07 0.80
CA VAL A 186 -5.37 23.23 0.93
C VAL A 186 -4.84 22.10 1.83
N CYS A 187 -4.09 21.17 1.23
CA CYS A 187 -3.43 20.12 2.01
C CYS A 187 -2.29 20.71 2.87
N PRO A 188 -2.11 20.24 4.12
CA PRO A 188 -1.03 20.70 4.98
C PRO A 188 0.34 20.43 4.36
N SER A 189 1.31 21.29 4.65
CA SER A 189 2.68 21.09 4.20
C SER A 189 3.28 19.84 4.85
N PRO A 190 4.00 18.98 4.09
CA PRO A 190 4.70 17.83 4.64
C PRO A 190 5.71 18.30 5.67
N VAL A 191 5.87 17.53 6.74
CA VAL A 191 6.78 17.87 7.81
C VAL A 191 8.21 17.90 7.26
N THR A 192 8.85 19.07 7.28
CA THR A 192 10.25 19.19 6.85
C THR A 192 11.17 18.58 7.92
N ILE A 193 12.22 17.84 7.51
CA ILE A 193 13.31 17.57 8.45
C ILE A 193 14.04 18.89 8.66
N ALA A 194 13.85 19.55 9.80
CA ALA A 194 14.83 20.51 10.24
C ALA A 194 16.18 19.77 10.31
N GLY A 195 17.19 20.25 9.56
CA GLY A 195 18.55 19.74 9.63
C GLY A 195 19.10 19.94 11.04
N GLY A 196 18.82 18.99 11.92
CA GLY A 196 19.16 19.06 13.33
C GLY A 196 19.42 17.66 13.82
N SER A 197 20.67 17.41 14.19
CA SER A 197 21.09 16.20 14.88
C SER A 197 20.16 15.91 16.06
N ARG A 198 19.22 14.97 15.90
CA ARG A 198 18.69 14.28 17.07
C ARG A 198 19.77 13.30 17.51
N HIS A 199 20.57 13.82 18.42
CA HIS A 199 21.49 13.13 19.29
C HIS A 199 21.09 11.66 19.52
N ARG A 200 22.11 10.79 19.43
CA ARG A 200 22.20 9.59 20.27
C ARG A 200 21.72 9.91 21.68
N GLN A 201 20.51 9.50 22.02
CA GLN A 201 20.18 9.05 23.37
C GLN A 201 19.37 7.75 23.26
N ALA A 202 20.01 6.73 22.67
CA ALA A 202 19.82 5.40 23.22
C ALA A 202 20.47 5.45 24.62
N ARG A 203 19.71 5.89 25.62
CA ARG A 203 20.09 5.74 27.02
C ARG A 203 20.17 4.24 27.24
N ALA A 204 21.40 3.73 27.24
CA ALA A 204 21.68 2.37 27.65
C ALA A 204 21.07 2.17 29.04
N LEU A 205 19.99 1.40 29.11
CA LEU A 205 19.55 0.79 30.36
C LEU A 205 20.60 -0.29 30.69
N ARG A 206 21.78 0.14 31.13
CA ARG A 206 22.75 -0.71 31.81
C ARG A 206 22.28 -0.85 33.25
N ALA A 207 22.08 -2.12 33.61
CA ALA A 207 21.75 -2.67 34.91
C ALA A 207 22.17 -1.79 36.11
N ARG A 208 21.19 -1.44 36.94
CA ARG A 208 21.41 -1.30 38.37
C ARG A 208 20.69 -2.45 39.06
N ARG A 209 21.51 -3.32 39.64
CA ARG A 209 21.14 -4.31 40.66
C ARG A 209 20.30 -3.62 41.74
N THR A 210 19.15 -4.20 42.07
CA THR A 210 18.65 -4.19 43.45
C THR A 210 17.79 -5.44 43.70
N HIS A 211 18.20 -6.14 44.76
CA HIS A 211 17.48 -7.08 45.60
C HIS A 211 16.91 -8.37 45.00
N SER A 212 17.54 -9.48 45.42
CA SER A 212 16.97 -10.82 45.33
C SER A 212 15.64 -10.84 46.09
N CYS A 213 14.54 -10.98 45.36
CA CYS A 213 13.28 -11.38 45.97
C CYS A 213 13.42 -12.87 46.29
N ARG A 214 13.75 -13.16 47.55
CA ARG A 214 13.83 -14.51 48.09
C ARG A 214 12.39 -14.99 48.28
N CYS A 215 11.88 -15.78 47.33
CA CYS A 215 10.67 -16.57 47.55
C CYS A 215 10.95 -17.57 48.67
N THR A 216 10.50 -17.25 49.87
CA THR A 216 10.38 -18.22 50.96
C THR A 216 9.05 -18.94 50.74
N HIS A 217 9.11 -20.16 50.23
CA HIS A 217 7.97 -21.07 50.30
C HIS A 217 7.91 -21.64 51.72
N THR A 218 7.04 -21.09 52.55
CA THR A 218 6.53 -21.79 53.73
C THR A 218 5.53 -22.84 53.24
N THR A 219 5.97 -24.09 53.15
CA THR A 219 5.06 -25.25 53.03
C THR A 219 4.67 -25.71 54.42
N GLU A 220 3.42 -25.44 54.81
CA GLU A 220 2.76 -26.19 55.88
C GLU A 220 2.56 -27.64 55.44
N ALA A 221 2.79 -28.53 56.40
CA ALA A 221 2.73 -29.96 56.25
C ALA A 221 1.27 -30.45 56.16
N ALA A 222 0.97 -31.27 55.16
CA ALA A 222 -0.11 -32.24 55.23
C ALA A 222 0.35 -33.57 54.62
N PHE A 223 0.12 -34.60 55.42
CA PHE A 223 0.56 -35.99 55.35
C PHE A 223 -0.12 -36.75 54.19
N GLY A 224 0.60 -37.61 53.45
CA GLY A 224 -0.06 -38.64 52.62
C GLY A 224 0.66 -39.20 51.38
N ARG A 225 1.59 -40.14 51.61
CA ARG A 225 1.91 -41.37 50.83
C ARG A 225 2.18 -41.31 49.28
N ARG A 226 3.45 -41.64 48.95
CA ARG A 226 4.08 -42.06 47.67
C ARG A 226 3.51 -43.40 47.10
N PRO A 227 3.90 -43.93 45.90
CA PRO A 227 5.14 -43.74 45.08
C PRO A 227 4.88 -43.62 43.53
N LEU A 228 5.78 -43.60 42.54
CA LEU A 228 7.19 -43.25 42.24
C LEU A 228 7.31 -43.22 40.68
N SER A 229 8.29 -42.47 40.15
CA SER A 229 8.55 -42.12 38.73
C SER A 229 9.15 -43.27 37.86
N PRO A 230 9.52 -43.08 36.56
CA PRO A 230 10.69 -42.28 36.19
C PRO A 230 10.55 -41.37 34.94
N ILE A 231 11.19 -40.21 35.08
CA ILE A 231 11.62 -39.31 34.01
C ILE A 231 12.89 -39.90 33.39
N LEU A 232 12.93 -40.06 32.07
CA LEU A 232 14.17 -40.22 31.32
C LEU A 232 14.65 -38.86 30.83
N ARG A 233 15.84 -38.44 31.29
CA ARG A 233 16.69 -37.46 30.62
C ARG A 233 17.46 -38.18 29.52
N CYS A 234 17.66 -37.52 28.38
CA CYS A 234 18.78 -37.79 27.49
C CYS A 234 19.38 -36.48 26.99
N ASP A 235 20.69 -36.56 26.78
CA ASP A 235 21.67 -35.50 26.86
C ASP A 235 21.75 -34.55 25.66
N ALA A 236 22.37 -33.41 25.95
CA ALA A 236 22.91 -32.50 24.95
C ALA A 236 24.10 -33.15 24.23
N GLU A 237 23.92 -33.50 22.96
CA GLU A 237 25.03 -33.74 22.03
C GLU A 237 25.14 -32.62 20.99
N ARG A 238 26.36 -32.09 20.93
CA ARG A 238 26.80 -31.01 20.06
C ARG A 238 27.03 -31.54 18.66
N SER A 239 26.10 -31.27 17.73
CA SER A 239 26.28 -31.55 16.30
C SER A 239 26.39 -30.24 15.52
N ARG A 240 27.58 -30.00 14.94
CA ARG A 240 27.85 -28.89 14.00
C ARG A 240 27.05 -29.12 12.71
N ARG A 241 26.20 -28.18 12.32
CA ARG A 241 25.65 -28.08 10.95
C ARG A 241 26.06 -26.75 10.29
N PRO A 242 26.38 -26.77 8.99
CA PRO A 242 26.92 -25.61 8.29
C PRO A 242 25.83 -24.57 8.00
N SER A 243 26.24 -23.31 8.03
CA SER A 243 25.45 -22.15 7.66
C SER A 243 24.98 -22.25 6.21
N ARG A 244 23.66 -22.27 5.99
CA ARG A 244 23.06 -21.82 4.74
C ARG A 244 22.14 -20.65 5.06
N SER A 245 22.66 -19.45 4.84
CA SER A 245 21.88 -18.23 4.77
C SER A 245 20.97 -18.29 3.54
N ALA A 246 19.77 -18.80 3.69
CA ALA A 246 18.70 -18.56 2.73
C ALA A 246 18.20 -17.11 2.94
N SER A 247 18.83 -16.17 2.25
CA SER A 247 18.36 -14.80 2.16
C SER A 247 17.10 -14.78 1.29
N PHE A 248 15.94 -14.98 1.90
CA PHE A 248 14.66 -14.59 1.30
C PHE A 248 14.61 -13.05 1.26
N ARG A 249 15.07 -12.48 0.14
CA ARG A 249 14.77 -11.08 -0.21
C ARG A 249 13.35 -11.06 -0.77
N THR A 250 12.37 -10.89 0.10
CA THR A 250 11.07 -10.35 -0.34
C THR A 250 11.32 -8.94 -0.83
N ARG A 251 11.19 -8.74 -2.14
CA ARG A 251 11.14 -7.42 -2.76
C ARG A 251 9.85 -6.75 -2.29
N ARG A 252 9.99 -5.50 -1.87
CA ARG A 252 8.96 -4.65 -1.29
C ARG A 252 8.93 -3.41 -2.18
N GLU A 253 7.76 -2.94 -2.54
CA GLU A 253 7.51 -1.76 -3.39
C GLU A 253 6.33 -1.02 -2.74
N ILE A 254 6.26 0.34 -2.78
CA ILE A 254 5.16 1.15 -2.22
C ILE A 254 4.87 2.40 -3.06
N LEU A 255 3.57 2.58 -3.39
CA LEU A 255 2.83 3.74 -3.93
C LEU A 255 2.57 3.71 -5.44
N SER A 256 1.31 3.57 -5.80
CA SER A 256 0.79 3.71 -7.16
C SER A 256 -0.31 4.77 -7.17
N MET A 257 -0.25 5.72 -8.11
CA MET A 257 -1.23 6.79 -8.23
C MET A 257 -1.79 6.81 -9.66
N ALA A 258 -3.11 6.73 -9.81
CA ALA A 258 -3.77 6.75 -11.11
C ALA A 258 -4.61 8.03 -11.25
N MET A 259 -4.38 8.79 -12.32
CA MET A 259 -5.22 9.92 -12.73
C MET A 259 -6.04 9.50 -13.95
N THR A 260 -7.35 9.58 -13.85
CA THR A 260 -8.27 9.36 -14.98
C THR A 260 -9.04 10.63 -15.30
N ARG A 261 -9.04 11.01 -16.59
CA ARG A 261 -9.91 12.03 -17.16
C ARG A 261 -11.15 11.35 -17.75
N GLY A 262 -12.24 11.34 -16.98
CA GLY A 262 -13.56 10.89 -17.46
C GLY A 262 -14.35 12.06 -18.05
N LEU A 263 -15.06 11.84 -19.15
CA LEU A 263 -16.13 12.73 -19.60
C LEU A 263 -17.29 12.61 -18.60
N ILE A 264 -17.26 13.40 -17.52
CA ILE A 264 -18.31 13.42 -16.48
C ILE A 264 -19.56 14.20 -16.99
N SER A 265 -19.52 14.78 -18.19
CA SER A 265 -20.59 15.60 -18.78
C SER A 265 -21.80 14.81 -19.31
N HIS A 266 -21.93 13.51 -19.08
CA HIS A 266 -23.05 12.68 -19.60
C HIS A 266 -23.90 12.01 -18.52
N PHE A 267 -23.82 12.46 -17.26
CA PHE A 267 -24.73 12.01 -16.18
C PHE A 267 -25.94 12.93 -15.95
N ALA A 268 -26.31 13.73 -16.95
CA ALA A 268 -27.52 14.54 -16.95
C ALA A 268 -28.32 14.26 -18.22
N GLU A 269 -29.10 13.18 -18.20
CA GLU A 269 -30.38 13.03 -18.90
C GLU A 269 -31.22 11.97 -18.17
#